data_AF-A0A2N7CBS0-F1
#
_entry.id   AF-A0A2N7CBS0-F1
#
_cell.length_a   1.000
_cell.length_b   1.000
_cell.length_c   1.000
_cell.angle_alpha   90.00
_cell.angle_beta   90.00
_cell.angle_gamma   90.00
#
_symmetry.space_group_name_H-M   'P 1'
#
loop_
_entity.id
_entity.type
_entity.pdbx_description
1 polymer ?
#
loop_
_entity_poly.entity_id
_entity_poly.type
_entity_poly.pdbx_seq_one_letter_code
_entity_poly.pdbx_strand_id
1 'polypeptide(L)'
;MNLPKAREEGALLGSGLCGEVRRDIDHDGFVLKDISRFPKNLAQEECSLFQRVYGERAAVVVEKEHGVYLRMLEVPGKTLAKCEPSELPVNARDLFLQMISDLNDVGIIHGDLHSGNIMYDKDSNRFWPIDLSNAYDSYYNNPIEVRAFMDIDNEKRFQNIMSKLSNSA
;
A
#
# COMPACT_ATOMS: atom_id res chain seq x y z
N MET A 1 38.74 -18.07 2.48
CA MET A 1 37.46 -17.81 3.17
C MET A 1 36.87 -16.57 2.52
N ASN A 2 35.85 -16.72 1.68
CA ASN A 2 35.19 -15.57 1.06
C ASN A 2 34.16 -15.06 2.08
N LEU A 3 34.47 -13.95 2.74
CA LEU A 3 33.47 -13.24 3.53
C LEU A 3 32.38 -12.78 2.55
N PRO A 4 31.09 -13.11 2.75
CA PRO A 4 30.04 -12.57 1.89
C PRO A 4 30.14 -11.05 1.93
N LYS A 5 30.26 -10.42 0.76
CA LYS A 5 30.25 -8.96 0.63
C LYS A 5 29.02 -8.44 1.37
N ALA A 6 29.23 -7.50 2.29
CA ALA A 6 28.14 -6.81 2.94
C ALA A 6 27.25 -6.18 1.88
N ARG A 7 25.96 -6.55 1.92
CA ARG A 7 24.80 -5.92 1.30
C ARG A 7 25.04 -4.45 0.95
N GLU A 8 25.16 -4.11 -0.33
CA GLU A 8 24.75 -2.77 -0.77
C GLU A 8 23.21 -2.79 -0.81
N GLU A 9 22.60 -2.65 0.36
CA GLU A 9 21.15 -2.55 0.49
C GLU A 9 20.74 -1.09 0.45
N GLY A 10 19.71 -0.79 -0.35
CA GLY A 10 19.08 0.52 -0.31
C GLY A 10 18.47 0.81 1.06
N ALA A 11 18.17 2.09 1.29
CA ALA A 11 17.58 2.57 2.54
C ALA A 11 16.30 1.79 2.89
N LEU A 12 16.19 1.37 4.15
CA LEU A 12 14.98 0.75 4.69
C LEU A 12 13.89 1.82 4.86
N LEU A 13 12.75 1.61 4.18
CA LEU A 13 11.61 2.52 4.20
C LEU A 13 10.50 2.02 5.11
N GLY A 14 10.34 0.70 5.22
CA GLY A 14 9.34 0.06 6.06
C GLY A 14 9.66 -1.39 6.37
N SER A 15 9.09 -1.89 7.45
CA SER A 15 9.18 -3.30 7.85
C SER A 15 7.89 -3.72 8.53
N GLY A 16 7.34 -4.87 8.15
CA GLY A 16 6.12 -5.40 8.73
C GLY A 16 6.07 -6.92 8.69
N LEU A 17 4.88 -7.48 8.95
CA LEU A 17 4.64 -8.92 8.88
C LEU A 17 4.87 -9.47 7.46
N CYS A 18 4.60 -8.64 6.45
CA CYS A 18 4.74 -8.95 5.04
C CYS A 18 6.18 -8.75 4.49
N GLY A 19 7.14 -8.45 5.35
CA GLY A 19 8.55 -8.29 4.98
C GLY A 19 9.08 -6.85 5.10
N GLU A 20 10.29 -6.64 4.58
CA GLU A 20 10.96 -5.35 4.54
C GLU A 20 10.79 -4.70 3.18
N VAL A 21 10.64 -3.37 3.17
CA VAL A 21 10.61 -2.54 1.96
C VAL A 21 11.83 -1.63 1.97
N ARG A 22 12.67 -1.74 0.93
CA ARG A 22 13.92 -1.01 0.78
C ARG A 22 13.99 -0.35 -0.59
N ARG A 23 14.71 0.76 -0.74
CA ARG A 23 14.98 1.34 -2.07
C ARG A 23 15.74 0.35 -2.96
N ASP A 24 15.39 0.30 -4.25
CA ASP A 24 16.14 -0.47 -5.24
C ASP A 24 17.32 0.36 -5.74
N ILE A 25 18.53 0.02 -5.33
CA ILE A 25 19.75 0.75 -5.73
C ILE A 25 20.01 0.68 -7.24
N ASP A 26 19.46 -0.33 -7.92
CA ASP A 26 19.65 -0.55 -9.34
C ASP A 26 18.58 0.18 -10.19
N HIS A 27 17.50 0.66 -9.56
CA HIS A 27 16.33 1.24 -10.23
C HIS A 27 15.82 2.46 -9.46
N ASP A 28 16.32 3.64 -9.83
CA ASP A 28 15.91 4.90 -9.19
C ASP A 28 14.39 5.11 -9.29
N GLY A 29 13.79 5.59 -8.21
CA GLY A 29 12.34 5.72 -8.06
C GLY A 29 11.58 4.41 -7.81
N PHE A 30 12.26 3.29 -7.56
CA PHE A 30 11.65 2.01 -7.20
C PHE A 30 12.11 1.51 -5.82
N VAL A 31 11.27 0.65 -5.25
CA VAL A 31 11.51 -0.07 -4.00
C VAL A 31 11.38 -1.58 -4.23
N LEU A 32 11.99 -2.36 -3.35
CA LEU A 32 11.88 -3.82 -3.27
C LEU A 32 11.21 -4.18 -1.95
N LYS A 33 10.09 -4.90 -2.02
CA LYS A 33 9.47 -5.60 -0.89
C LYS A 33 9.93 -7.05 -0.89
N ASP A 34 10.57 -7.49 0.19
CA ASP A 34 10.95 -8.89 0.38
C ASP A 34 9.71 -9.73 0.69
N ILE A 35 9.36 -10.60 -0.26
CA ILE A 35 8.19 -11.48 -0.20
C ILE A 35 8.61 -12.95 -0.16
N SER A 36 9.89 -13.23 0.12
CA SER A 36 10.47 -14.59 0.07
C SER A 36 9.81 -15.55 1.07
N ARG A 37 9.08 -15.01 2.06
CA ARG A 37 8.32 -15.77 3.06
C ARG A 37 6.91 -16.15 2.61
N PHE A 38 6.45 -15.61 1.48
CA PHE A 38 5.09 -15.78 0.98
C PHE A 38 5.04 -16.60 -0.31
N PRO A 39 3.93 -17.29 -0.57
CA PRO A 39 3.69 -17.90 -1.86
C PRO A 39 3.75 -16.90 -3.01
N LYS A 40 4.37 -17.30 -4.13
CA LYS A 40 4.55 -16.44 -5.31
C LYS A 40 3.24 -15.91 -5.89
N ASN A 41 2.13 -16.63 -5.73
CA ASN A 41 0.82 -16.18 -6.19
C ASN A 41 0.33 -14.93 -5.45
N LEU A 42 0.55 -14.82 -4.13
CA LEU A 42 0.18 -13.61 -3.38
C LEU A 42 0.95 -12.38 -3.86
N ALA A 43 2.22 -12.58 -4.21
CA ALA A 43 3.03 -11.53 -4.80
C ALA A 43 2.56 -11.11 -6.18
N GLN A 44 2.09 -12.06 -6.99
CA GLN A 44 1.55 -11.79 -8.32
C GLN A 44 0.19 -11.09 -8.23
N GLU A 45 -0.63 -11.43 -7.24
CA GLU A 45 -1.87 -10.72 -6.91
C GLU A 45 -1.57 -9.27 -6.52
N GLU A 46 -0.71 -9.02 -5.54
CA GLU A 46 -0.31 -7.66 -5.12
C GLU A 46 0.32 -6.88 -6.29
N CYS A 47 1.19 -7.51 -7.08
CA CYS A 47 1.77 -6.90 -8.28
C CYS A 47 0.70 -6.46 -9.28
N SER A 48 -0.31 -7.31 -9.52
CA SER A 48 -1.38 -7.01 -10.47
C SER A 48 -2.28 -5.87 -9.98
N LEU A 49 -2.55 -5.81 -8.66
CA LEU A 49 -3.29 -4.70 -8.05
C LEU A 49 -2.50 -3.39 -8.15
N PHE A 50 -1.20 -3.42 -7.84
CA PHE A 50 -0.34 -2.25 -7.93
C PHE A 50 -0.26 -1.70 -9.36
N GLN A 51 -0.09 -2.58 -10.36
CA GLN A 51 -0.10 -2.20 -11.77
C GLN A 51 -1.45 -1.59 -12.19
N ARG A 52 -2.56 -2.04 -11.61
CA ARG A 52 -3.88 -1.49 -11.92
C ARG A 52 -4.06 -0.05 -11.41
N VAL A 53 -3.49 0.26 -10.25
CA VAL A 53 -3.57 1.60 -9.64
C VAL A 53 -2.55 2.56 -10.24
N TYR A 54 -1.31 2.10 -10.43
CA TYR A 54 -0.17 2.96 -10.76
C TYR A 54 0.33 2.81 -12.21
N GLY A 55 -0.25 1.90 -12.98
CA GLY A 55 0.08 1.62 -14.38
C GLY A 55 0.88 0.32 -14.58
N GLU A 56 0.79 -0.25 -15.79
CA GLU A 56 1.30 -1.60 -16.11
C GLU A 56 2.78 -1.84 -15.77
N ARG A 57 3.60 -0.80 -15.77
CA ARG A 57 5.05 -0.87 -15.48
C ARG A 57 5.42 -0.49 -14.04
N ALA A 58 4.42 -0.20 -13.21
CA ALA A 58 4.65 0.30 -11.86
C ALA A 58 5.07 -0.78 -10.86
N ALA A 59 4.91 -2.07 -11.19
CA ALA A 59 5.41 -3.16 -10.38
C ALA A 59 5.80 -4.38 -11.20
N VAL A 60 6.68 -5.23 -10.68
CA VAL A 60 7.07 -6.53 -11.23
C VAL A 60 7.61 -7.44 -10.14
N VAL A 61 7.26 -8.72 -10.19
CA VAL A 61 7.88 -9.75 -9.33
C VAL A 61 9.21 -10.17 -9.94
N VAL A 62 10.29 -10.05 -9.16
CA VAL A 62 11.65 -10.39 -9.57
C VAL A 62 12.25 -11.44 -8.64
N GLU A 63 12.98 -12.37 -9.23
CA GLU A 63 13.82 -13.31 -8.49
C GLU A 63 15.24 -12.77 -8.49
N LYS A 64 15.82 -12.58 -7.30
CA LYS A 64 17.24 -12.27 -7.12
C LYS A 64 17.91 -13.44 -6.40
N GLU A 65 19.24 -13.43 -6.31
CA GLU A 65 20.05 -14.53 -5.74
C GLU A 65 19.57 -15.01 -4.34
N HIS A 66 18.95 -14.12 -3.56
CA HIS A 66 18.58 -14.37 -2.17
C HIS A 66 17.08 -14.44 -1.91
N GLY A 67 16.24 -14.45 -2.96
CA GLY A 67 14.80 -14.57 -2.77
C GLY A 67 13.95 -13.97 -3.87
N VAL A 68 12.66 -13.86 -3.55
CA VAL A 68 11.65 -13.27 -4.43
C VAL A 68 11.29 -11.90 -3.87
N TYR A 69 11.22 -10.91 -4.76
CA TYR A 69 10.93 -9.53 -4.41
C TYR A 69 9.82 -8.98 -5.29
N LEU A 70 8.97 -8.14 -4.71
CA LEU A 70 8.09 -7.26 -5.48
C LEU A 70 8.83 -5.94 -5.67
N ARG A 71 9.28 -5.68 -6.90
CA ARG A 71 9.77 -4.35 -7.29
C ARG A 71 8.56 -3.49 -7.61
N MET A 72 8.47 -2.30 -7.05
CA MET A 72 7.36 -1.37 -7.31
C MET A 72 7.82 0.08 -7.23
N LEU A 73 7.07 0.99 -7.85
CA LEU A 73 7.32 2.43 -7.80
C LEU A 73 7.37 2.89 -6.33
N GLU A 74 8.33 3.76 -5.98
CA GLU A 74 8.34 4.46 -4.70
C GLU A 74 7.17 5.46 -4.69
N VAL A 75 6.09 5.13 -3.99
CA VAL A 75 4.94 6.02 -3.85
C VAL A 75 5.35 7.25 -3.03
N PRO A 76 5.12 8.49 -3.53
CA PRO A 76 5.59 9.69 -2.87
C PRO A 76 4.85 9.97 -1.56
N GLY A 77 5.49 10.78 -0.72
CA GLY A 77 4.88 11.31 0.50
C GLY A 77 5.24 10.57 1.77
N LYS A 78 4.37 10.72 2.77
CA LYS A 78 4.55 10.18 4.13
C LYS A 78 3.31 9.39 4.51
N THR A 79 3.45 8.26 5.22
CA THR A 79 2.26 7.52 5.66
C THR A 79 1.38 8.38 6.54
N LEU A 80 0.06 8.32 6.34
CA LEU A 80 -0.92 9.09 7.10
C LEU A 80 -0.73 8.86 8.60
N ALA A 81 -0.40 7.64 9.03
CA ALA A 81 -0.07 7.29 10.40
C ALA A 81 1.03 8.18 11.01
N LYS A 82 2.02 8.57 10.21
CA LYS A 82 3.14 9.43 10.60
C LYS A 82 2.88 10.92 10.36
N CYS A 83 1.78 11.29 9.68
CA CYS A 83 1.42 12.68 9.48
C CYS A 83 0.91 13.31 10.78
N GLU A 84 1.45 14.49 11.09
CA GLU A 84 0.93 15.39 12.10
C GLU A 84 -0.31 16.13 11.55
N PRO A 85 -1.27 16.53 12.42
CA PRO A 85 -2.47 17.22 11.96
C PRO A 85 -2.20 18.51 11.16
N SER A 86 -1.12 19.23 11.47
CA SER A 86 -0.71 20.45 10.77
C SER A 86 -0.06 20.20 9.40
N GLU A 87 0.31 18.95 9.09
CA GLU A 87 0.81 18.59 7.76
C GLU A 87 -0.33 18.31 6.78
N LEU A 88 -1.55 18.04 7.29
CA LEU A 88 -2.70 17.65 6.48
C LEU A 88 -3.48 18.89 5.98
N PRO A 89 -4.03 18.84 4.77
CA PRO A 89 -4.74 19.97 4.19
C PRO A 89 -6.18 20.03 4.74
N VAL A 90 -6.79 21.21 4.70
CA VAL A 90 -8.19 21.41 5.17
C VAL A 90 -9.18 20.48 4.45
N ASN A 91 -8.92 20.12 3.19
CA ASN A 91 -9.74 19.21 2.39
C ASN A 91 -9.31 17.73 2.49
N ALA A 92 -8.55 17.33 3.52
CA ALA A 92 -8.04 15.96 3.63
C ALA A 92 -9.14 14.89 3.58
N ARG A 93 -10.31 15.14 4.17
CA ARG A 93 -11.46 14.21 4.11
C ARG A 93 -11.90 13.96 2.67
N ASP A 94 -11.96 15.00 1.85
CA ASP A 94 -12.36 14.88 0.44
C ASP A 94 -11.31 14.12 -0.36
N LEU A 95 -10.02 14.36 -0.11
CA LEU A 95 -8.93 13.60 -0.75
C LEU A 95 -8.98 12.11 -0.41
N PHE A 96 -9.35 11.76 0.82
CA PHE A 96 -9.49 10.37 1.23
C PHE A 96 -10.67 9.68 0.55
N LEU A 97 -11.82 10.36 0.48
CA LEU A 97 -12.98 9.85 -0.25
C LEU A 97 -12.70 9.73 -1.75
N GLN A 98 -11.95 10.67 -2.33
CA GLN A 98 -11.52 10.60 -3.72
C GLN A 98 -10.62 9.37 -3.96
N MET A 99 -9.64 9.12 -3.08
CA MET A 99 -8.79 7.92 -3.17
C MET A 99 -9.61 6.62 -3.11
N ILE A 100 -10.65 6.54 -2.27
CA ILE A 100 -11.56 5.39 -2.24
C ILE A 100 -12.32 5.26 -3.57
N SER A 101 -12.80 6.38 -4.12
CA SER A 101 -13.47 6.39 -5.43
C SER A 101 -12.54 5.90 -6.54
N ASP A 102 -11.30 6.39 -6.57
CA ASP A 102 -10.29 5.99 -7.56
C ASP A 102 -10.00 4.47 -7.51
N LEU A 103 -9.93 3.90 -6.30
CA LEU A 103 -9.78 2.45 -6.11
C LEU A 103 -11.01 1.68 -6.62
N ASN A 104 -12.21 2.18 -6.35
CA ASN A 104 -13.44 1.56 -6.80
C ASN A 104 -13.58 1.58 -8.33
N ASP A 105 -13.15 2.65 -8.99
CA ASP A 105 -13.17 2.77 -10.46
C ASP A 105 -12.32 1.69 -11.15
N VAL A 106 -11.33 1.14 -10.45
CA VAL A 106 -10.51 0.01 -10.91
C VAL A 106 -10.89 -1.33 -10.29
N GLY A 107 -12.06 -1.40 -9.63
CA GLY A 107 -12.62 -2.62 -9.05
C GLY A 107 -11.85 -3.11 -7.82
N ILE A 108 -11.38 -2.19 -6.97
CA ILE A 108 -10.65 -2.50 -5.75
C ILE A 108 -11.42 -1.97 -4.53
N ILE A 109 -11.75 -2.88 -3.62
CA ILE A 109 -12.04 -2.56 -2.21
C ILE A 109 -10.79 -2.95 -1.43
N HIS A 110 -10.04 -1.98 -0.91
CA HIS A 110 -8.77 -2.28 -0.27
C HIS A 110 -8.95 -3.06 1.03
N GLY A 111 -8.51 -4.32 1.03
CA GLY A 111 -8.78 -5.30 2.10
C GLY A 111 -8.01 -5.09 3.40
N ASP A 112 -7.09 -4.12 3.46
CA ASP A 112 -6.30 -3.76 4.65
C ASP A 112 -6.07 -2.24 4.73
N LEU A 113 -7.12 -1.46 4.46
CA LEU A 113 -7.02 -0.01 4.46
C LEU A 113 -6.92 0.53 5.89
N HIS A 114 -5.75 1.03 6.28
CA HIS A 114 -5.54 1.77 7.51
C HIS A 114 -4.52 2.90 7.28
N SER A 115 -4.34 3.80 8.25
CA SER A 115 -3.48 4.99 8.09
C SER A 115 -2.00 4.68 7.80
N GLY A 116 -1.55 3.46 8.04
CA GLY A 116 -0.20 3.01 7.67
C GLY A 116 -0.04 2.70 6.18
N ASN A 117 -1.15 2.35 5.51
CA ASN A 117 -1.22 1.95 4.10
C ASN A 117 -1.73 3.08 3.19
N ILE A 118 -1.74 4.32 3.69
CA ILE A 118 -2.12 5.51 2.94
C ILE A 118 -0.94 6.47 3.00
N MET A 119 -0.42 6.87 1.85
CA MET A 119 0.64 7.87 1.71
C MET A 119 0.01 9.22 1.41
N TYR A 120 0.37 10.25 2.17
CA TYR A 120 0.04 11.64 1.87
C TYR A 120 1.19 12.30 1.12
N ASP A 121 0.93 12.65 -0.13
CA ASP A 121 1.81 13.45 -0.95
C ASP A 121 1.34 14.90 -0.95
N LYS A 122 2.07 15.74 -0.21
CA LYS A 122 1.80 17.18 -0.10
C LYS A 122 2.04 17.92 -1.42
N ASP A 123 2.95 17.42 -2.26
CA ASP A 123 3.39 18.14 -3.45
C ASP A 123 2.34 18.02 -4.56
N SER A 124 1.66 16.87 -4.64
CA SER A 124 0.49 16.66 -5.51
C SER A 124 -0.87 16.85 -4.81
N ASN A 125 -0.87 17.12 -3.51
CA ASN A 125 -2.05 17.22 -2.65
C ASN A 125 -2.99 16.02 -2.79
N ARG A 126 -2.44 14.81 -2.64
CA ARG A 126 -3.16 13.54 -2.88
C ARG A 126 -2.83 12.47 -1.85
N PHE A 127 -3.80 11.58 -1.61
CA PHE A 127 -3.57 10.32 -0.91
C PHE A 127 -3.38 9.16 -1.90
N TRP A 128 -2.39 8.31 -1.61
CA TRP A 128 -2.01 7.16 -2.42
C TRP A 128 -2.06 5.88 -1.60
N PRO A 129 -2.73 4.80 -2.06
CA PRO A 129 -2.82 3.54 -1.33
C PRO A 129 -1.59 2.65 -1.59
N ILE A 130 -1.04 2.03 -0.55
CA ILE A 130 0.06 1.05 -0.64
C ILE A 130 -0.35 -0.27 0.02
N ASP A 131 0.46 -1.32 -0.14
CA ASP A 131 0.19 -2.65 0.44
C ASP A 131 -1.19 -3.21 0.03
N LEU A 132 -1.45 -3.17 -1.28
CA LEU A 132 -2.77 -3.41 -1.85
C LEU A 132 -3.20 -4.87 -1.71
N SER A 133 -4.43 -5.03 -1.22
CA SER A 133 -5.20 -6.27 -1.22
C SER A 133 -6.61 -5.96 -1.71
N ASN A 134 -7.30 -6.93 -2.32
CA ASN A 134 -8.62 -6.68 -2.91
C ASN A 134 -9.70 -7.57 -2.31
N ALA A 135 -10.69 -6.93 -1.67
CA ALA A 135 -11.88 -7.56 -1.13
C ALA A 135 -13.10 -7.45 -2.05
N TYR A 136 -13.00 -6.81 -3.22
CA TYR A 136 -14.13 -6.50 -4.10
C TYR A 136 -14.96 -7.73 -4.47
N ASP A 137 -14.34 -8.74 -5.09
CA ASP A 137 -15.04 -9.97 -5.49
C ASP A 137 -15.53 -10.75 -4.28
N SER A 138 -14.73 -10.83 -3.21
CA SER A 138 -15.15 -11.47 -1.97
C SER A 138 -16.37 -10.77 -1.38
N TYR A 139 -16.47 -9.45 -1.47
CA TYR A 139 -17.60 -8.71 -0.95
C TYR A 139 -18.86 -9.01 -1.77
N TYR A 140 -18.81 -8.82 -3.10
CA TYR A 140 -20.00 -8.94 -3.94
C TYR A 140 -20.44 -10.38 -4.23
N ASN A 141 -19.54 -11.37 -4.13
CA ASN A 141 -19.88 -12.78 -4.38
C ASN A 141 -20.36 -13.53 -3.13
N ASN A 142 -20.22 -12.95 -1.94
CA ASN A 142 -20.64 -13.60 -0.70
C ASN A 142 -22.06 -13.20 -0.25
N PRO A 143 -22.77 -14.08 0.50
CA PRO A 143 -24.06 -13.78 1.10
C PRO A 143 -24.03 -12.54 2.00
N ILE A 144 -25.21 -11.96 2.25
CA ILE A 144 -25.34 -10.73 3.03
C ILE A 144 -24.81 -10.88 4.47
N GLU A 145 -24.89 -12.08 5.04
CA GLU A 145 -24.42 -12.38 6.39
C GLU A 145 -22.90 -12.31 6.48
N VAL A 146 -22.18 -12.77 5.45
CA VAL A 146 -20.72 -12.68 5.38
C VAL A 146 -20.29 -11.24 5.11
N ARG A 147 -21.01 -10.53 4.24
CA ARG A 147 -20.79 -9.09 3.99
C ARG A 147 -20.92 -8.27 5.26
N ALA A 148 -21.90 -8.56 6.12
CA ALA A 148 -22.08 -7.84 7.38
C ALA A 148 -20.84 -7.90 8.30
N PHE A 149 -20.10 -9.01 8.30
CA PHE A 149 -18.83 -9.09 9.03
C PHE A 149 -17.74 -8.21 8.40
N MET A 150 -17.67 -8.19 7.06
CA MET A 150 -16.73 -7.33 6.32
C MET A 150 -17.07 -5.83 6.53
N ASP A 151 -18.35 -5.48 6.53
CA ASP A 151 -18.84 -4.12 6.77
C ASP A 151 -18.43 -3.61 8.15
N ILE A 152 -18.53 -4.44 9.19
CA ILE A 152 -18.10 -4.07 10.55
C ILE A 152 -16.61 -3.73 10.59
N ASP A 153 -15.77 -4.49 9.89
CA ASP A 153 -14.32 -4.26 9.87
C ASP A 153 -13.97 -3.03 9.02
N ASN A 154 -14.57 -2.90 7.83
CA ASN A 154 -14.40 -1.75 6.95
C ASN A 154 -14.86 -0.44 7.61
N GLU A 155 -16.00 -0.45 8.30
CA GLU A 155 -16.54 0.71 9.02
C GLU A 155 -15.59 1.15 10.13
N LYS A 156 -15.06 0.22 10.93
CA LYS A 156 -14.09 0.55 11.98
C LYS A 156 -12.84 1.22 11.41
N ARG A 157 -12.29 0.69 10.31
CA ARG A 157 -11.11 1.25 9.64
C ARG A 157 -11.40 2.64 9.07
N PHE A 158 -12.55 2.79 8.42
CA PHE A 158 -13.01 4.06 7.88
C PHE A 158 -13.15 5.12 8.98
N GLN A 159 -13.83 4.80 10.09
CA GLN A 159 -14.01 5.73 11.20
C GLN A 159 -12.68 6.11 11.88
N ASN A 160 -11.75 5.16 12.01
CA ASN A 160 -10.42 5.46 12.53
C ASN A 160 -9.66 6.48 11.66
N ILE A 161 -9.73 6.34 10.34
CA ILE A 161 -9.11 7.29 9.40
C ILE A 161 -9.84 8.63 9.48
N MET A 162 -11.16 8.65 9.40
CA MET A 162 -11.97 9.88 9.44
C MET A 162 -11.80 10.67 10.73
N SER A 163 -11.66 10.00 11.88
CA SER A 163 -11.34 10.62 13.16
C SER A 163 -9.99 11.33 13.11
N LYS A 164 -8.95 10.68 12.56
CA LYS A 164 -7.62 11.30 12.39
C LYS A 164 -7.67 12.51 11.45
N LEU A 165 -8.44 12.44 10.37
CA LEU A 165 -8.63 13.55 9.41
C LEU A 165 -9.54 14.68 9.93
N SER A 166 -10.27 14.47 11.03
CA SER A 166 -11.11 15.53 11.62
C SER A 166 -10.35 16.43 12.59
N ASN A 167 -9.16 15.99 13.02
CA ASN A 167 -8.29 16.74 13.91
C ASN A 167 -7.26 17.60 13.16
N SER A 168 -7.23 17.56 11.82
CA SER A 168 -6.42 18.47 11.00
C SER A 168 -7.13 19.81 10.86
N ALA A 169 -6.46 20.87 11.31
CA ALA A 169 -6.97 22.24 11.40
C ALA A 169 -6.47 23.10 10.24
#